data_AF-A0AAC8VXP8-F1
#
_entry.id   AF-A0AAC8VXP8-F1
#
_cell.length_a   1.000
_cell.length_b   1.000
_cell.length_c   1.000
_cell.angle_alpha   90.00
_cell.angle_beta   90.00
_cell.angle_gamma   90.00
#
_symmetry.space_group_name_H-M   'P 1'
#
loop_
_entity.id
_entity.type
_entity.pdbx_description
1 polymer ?
#
loop_
_entity_poly.entity_id
_entity_poly.type
_entity_poly.pdbx_seq_one_letter_code
_entity_poly.pdbx_strand_id
1 'polypeptide(L)'
;MRSSFKTGLIGAALTLAAFAAGAAHADTVSITTHANVSAPAQMLSSAMSWAQNPTTPNLTVSVAGKTCTLVSSLQAIGPVGCNYALTVGPDATITGALTAGNQGCTPTPQVASSCK
;
A
#
# COMPACT_ATOMS: atom_id res chain seq x y z
N MET A 1 -16.70 -27.62 61.90
CA MET A 1 -15.26 -27.71 61.55
C MET A 1 -14.88 -26.47 60.78
N ARG A 2 -13.78 -25.82 61.18
CA ARG A 2 -13.32 -24.51 60.69
C ARG A 2 -12.62 -24.63 59.34
N SER A 3 -12.77 -23.57 58.56
CA SER A 3 -12.12 -23.24 57.28
C SER A 3 -10.61 -23.47 57.23
N SER A 4 -10.09 -23.83 56.05
CA SER A 4 -8.87 -23.24 55.48
C SER A 4 -8.81 -23.46 53.96
N PHE A 5 -8.94 -22.36 53.22
CA PHE A 5 -8.53 -22.20 51.82
C PHE A 5 -7.00 -22.36 51.69
N LYS A 6 -6.51 -23.06 50.66
CA LYS A 6 -5.16 -22.83 50.13
C LYS A 6 -5.04 -23.11 48.61
N THR A 7 -4.76 -22.02 47.93
CA THR A 7 -4.23 -21.77 46.59
C THR A 7 -3.30 -22.82 45.97
N GLY A 8 -3.46 -23.05 44.67
CA GLY A 8 -2.47 -23.65 43.74
C GLY A 8 -3.00 -23.60 42.30
N LEU A 9 -3.02 -22.43 41.64
CA LEU A 9 -2.01 -21.92 40.70
C LEU A 9 -1.74 -22.83 39.46
N ILE A 10 -2.27 -22.37 38.32
CA ILE A 10 -1.59 -22.17 37.01
C ILE A 10 -1.09 -23.40 36.23
N GLY A 11 -1.54 -23.48 34.97
CA GLY A 11 -0.90 -24.30 33.94
C GLY A 11 -1.53 -24.23 32.55
N ALA A 12 -2.03 -23.06 32.11
CA ALA A 12 -2.42 -22.86 30.72
C ALA A 12 -1.16 -22.62 29.88
N ALA A 13 -0.92 -23.46 28.88
CA ALA A 13 0.02 -23.18 27.80
C ALA A 13 -0.70 -23.41 26.46
N LEU A 14 -1.57 -22.47 26.09
CA LEU A 14 -1.97 -22.31 24.69
C LEU A 14 -0.76 -21.74 23.94
N THR A 15 -0.05 -22.60 23.21
CA THR A 15 0.91 -22.17 22.20
C THR A 15 0.16 -21.59 21.01
N LEU A 16 -0.16 -20.29 21.07
CA LEU A 16 -0.45 -19.52 19.87
C LEU A 16 0.88 -19.34 19.12
N ALA A 17 1.11 -20.17 18.11
CA ALA A 17 2.13 -19.90 17.10
C ALA A 17 1.78 -18.56 16.45
N ALA A 18 2.68 -17.60 16.65
CA ALA A 18 2.57 -16.25 16.13
C ALA A 18 2.32 -16.28 14.62
N PHE A 19 1.20 -15.71 14.18
CA PHE A 19 1.08 -15.19 12.83
C PHE A 19 2.28 -14.27 12.62
N ALA A 20 3.13 -14.62 11.66
CA ALA A 20 4.13 -13.71 11.15
C ALA A 20 3.38 -12.47 10.63
N ALA A 21 3.30 -11.44 11.47
CA ALA A 21 2.95 -10.10 11.02
C ALA A 21 4.06 -9.73 10.03
N GLY A 22 3.78 -9.90 8.73
CA GLY A 22 4.63 -9.38 7.68
C GLY A 22 4.93 -7.93 8.01
N ALA A 23 6.20 -7.53 7.88
CA ALA A 23 6.63 -6.18 8.18
C ALA A 23 5.60 -5.19 7.63
N ALA A 24 5.03 -4.34 8.49
CA ALA A 24 4.12 -3.31 8.05
C ALA A 24 4.90 -2.42 7.09
N HIS A 25 4.68 -2.60 5.79
CA HIS A 25 5.27 -1.75 4.77
C HIS A 25 4.68 -0.36 4.96
N ALA A 26 5.54 0.65 5.06
CA ALA A 26 5.07 2.02 5.20
C ALA A 26 4.39 2.47 3.90
N ASP A 27 4.99 2.17 2.75
CA ASP A 27 4.53 2.69 1.47
C ASP A 27 3.99 1.58 0.57
N THR A 28 2.95 1.92 -0.18
CA THR A 28 2.32 1.00 -1.14
C THR A 28 2.00 1.74 -2.42
N VAL A 29 2.26 1.12 -3.58
CA VAL A 29 1.79 1.60 -4.88
C VAL A 29 0.97 0.50 -5.52
N SER A 30 -0.29 0.79 -5.79
CA SER A 30 -1.18 -0.05 -6.58
C SER A 30 -1.32 0.53 -7.98
N ILE A 31 -1.18 -0.32 -9.01
CA ILE A 31 -1.26 0.07 -10.40
C ILE A 31 -2.34 -0.80 -11.04
N THR A 32 -3.38 -0.18 -11.56
CA THR A 32 -4.44 -0.84 -12.33
C THR A 32 -4.33 -0.38 -13.78
N THR A 33 -4.23 -1.31 -14.72
CA THR A 33 -4.20 -1.04 -16.16
C THR A 33 -5.48 -1.54 -16.80
N HIS A 34 -5.99 -0.78 -17.77
CA HIS A 34 -7.17 -1.15 -18.54
C HIS A 34 -6.83 -1.30 -20.02
N ALA A 35 -7.42 -2.31 -20.67
CA ALA A 35 -7.35 -2.52 -22.11
C ALA A 35 -8.75 -2.73 -22.68
N ASN A 36 -9.00 -2.18 -23.86
CA ASN A 36 -10.24 -2.38 -24.59
C ASN A 36 -10.01 -3.38 -25.73
N VAL A 37 -10.80 -4.45 -25.75
CA VAL A 37 -10.92 -5.38 -26.88
C VAL A 37 -12.12 -4.94 -27.68
N SER A 38 -11.94 -4.64 -28.97
CA SER A 38 -13.01 -4.10 -29.83
C SER A 38 -13.94 -5.17 -30.38
N ALA A 39 -13.46 -6.41 -30.54
CA ALA A 39 -14.27 -7.55 -30.98
C ALA A 39 -13.70 -8.86 -30.40
N PRO A 40 -14.46 -9.55 -29.51
CA PRO A 40 -15.69 -9.10 -28.85
C PRO A 40 -15.43 -7.90 -27.94
N ALA A 41 -16.42 -7.00 -27.82
CA ALA A 41 -16.32 -5.80 -26.98
C ALA A 41 -16.12 -6.18 -25.50
N GLN A 42 -14.93 -5.98 -24.96
CA GLN A 42 -14.58 -6.29 -23.57
C GLN A 42 -13.60 -5.26 -23.00
N MET A 43 -13.73 -4.95 -21.72
CA MET A 43 -12.76 -4.16 -20.98
C MET A 43 -12.01 -5.07 -20.02
N LEU A 44 -10.72 -5.29 -20.29
CA LEU A 44 -9.84 -6.09 -19.44
C LEU A 44 -9.14 -5.19 -18.44
N SER A 45 -8.91 -5.70 -17.24
CA SER A 45 -8.10 -5.01 -16.24
C SER A 45 -7.04 -5.93 -15.66
N SER A 46 -5.90 -5.36 -15.29
CA SER A 46 -4.86 -6.03 -14.54
C SER A 46 -4.39 -5.11 -13.43
N ALA A 47 -4.25 -5.64 -12.23
CA ALA A 47 -3.82 -4.88 -11.07
C ALA A 47 -2.57 -5.50 -10.47
N MET A 48 -1.63 -4.66 -10.07
CA MET A 48 -0.47 -5.06 -9.29
C MET A 48 -0.31 -4.12 -8.09
N SER A 49 0.13 -4.67 -6.98
CA SER A 49 0.45 -3.91 -5.77
C SER A 49 1.89 -4.17 -5.38
N TRP A 50 2.60 -3.10 -5.11
CA TRP A 50 3.96 -3.13 -4.60
C TRP A 50 4.00 -2.42 -3.27
N ALA A 51 4.49 -3.11 -2.24
CA ALA A 51 4.61 -2.57 -0.90
C ALA A 51 6.07 -2.60 -0.50
N GLN A 52 6.57 -1.52 0.10
CA GLN A 52 7.94 -1.46 0.61
C GLN A 52 8.08 -0.52 1.80
N ASN A 53 9.16 -0.73 2.55
CA ASN A 53 9.63 0.29 3.49
C ASN A 53 10.66 1.17 2.74
N PRO A 54 10.37 2.45 2.50
CA PRO A 54 11.22 3.28 1.66
C PRO A 54 12.60 3.50 2.28
N THR A 55 13.65 3.36 1.45
CA THR A 55 15.03 3.73 1.81
C THR A 55 15.48 5.02 1.12
N THR A 56 14.65 5.56 0.24
CA THR A 56 14.87 6.78 -0.54
C THR A 56 13.73 7.78 -0.29
N PRO A 57 13.97 9.10 -0.43
CA PRO A 57 12.94 10.10 -0.17
C PRO A 57 11.77 10.05 -1.17
N ASN A 58 11.96 9.43 -2.34
CA ASN A 58 10.94 9.29 -3.37
C ASN A 58 10.75 7.82 -3.77
N LEU A 59 9.52 7.48 -4.17
CA LEU A 59 9.14 6.26 -4.86
C LEU A 59 9.08 6.57 -6.35
N THR A 60 9.89 5.89 -7.14
CA THR A 60 9.92 6.05 -8.60
C THR A 60 9.25 4.84 -9.25
N VAL A 61 8.19 5.10 -10.02
CA VAL A 61 7.37 4.05 -10.65
C VAL A 61 7.26 4.34 -12.14
N SER A 62 7.73 3.42 -12.97
CA SER A 62 7.60 3.53 -14.43
C SER A 62 6.40 2.73 -14.92
N VAL A 63 5.43 3.40 -15.54
CA VAL A 63 4.18 2.79 -16.02
C VAL A 63 3.74 3.44 -17.32
N ALA A 64 3.33 2.61 -18.30
CA ALA A 64 2.89 3.07 -19.62
C ALA A 64 3.91 4.00 -20.33
N GLY A 65 5.20 3.76 -20.13
CA GLY A 65 6.29 4.56 -20.71
C GLY A 65 6.56 5.90 -20.01
N LYS A 66 5.82 6.23 -18.94
CA LYS A 66 6.02 7.43 -18.11
C LYS A 66 6.66 7.06 -16.78
N THR A 67 7.41 7.99 -16.20
CA THR A 67 8.00 7.84 -14.88
C THR A 67 7.30 8.75 -13.89
N CYS A 68 6.66 8.15 -12.89
CA CYS A 68 6.00 8.84 -11.78
C CYS A 68 6.96 8.93 -10.60
N THR A 69 7.20 10.15 -10.13
CA THR A 69 8.02 10.41 -8.93
C THR A 69 7.10 10.84 -7.80
N LEU A 70 6.91 9.96 -6.82
CA LEU A 70 6.00 10.14 -5.70
C LEU A 70 6.81 10.30 -4.41
N VAL A 71 6.34 11.13 -3.48
CA VAL A 71 7.02 11.30 -2.20
C VAL A 71 6.83 10.05 -1.35
N SER A 72 7.90 9.54 -0.75
CA SER A 72 7.84 8.41 0.17
C SER A 72 7.49 8.86 1.59
N SER A 73 7.08 7.93 2.45
CA SER A 73 6.89 8.22 3.87
C SER A 73 8.16 8.64 4.61
N LEU A 74 9.34 8.25 4.11
CA LEU A 74 10.62 8.67 4.65
C LEU A 74 10.79 10.19 4.61
N GLN A 75 10.35 10.82 3.52
CA GLN A 75 10.40 12.28 3.35
C GLN A 75 9.17 12.98 3.93
N ALA A 76 8.02 12.31 3.93
CA ALA A 76 6.77 12.89 4.40
C ALA A 76 6.72 13.04 5.94
N ILE A 77 7.58 12.32 6.68
CA ILE A 77 7.71 12.36 8.16
C ILE A 77 6.32 12.26 8.83
N GLY A 78 5.72 11.07 8.75
CA GLY A 78 4.40 10.81 9.31
C GLY A 78 4.27 9.42 9.95
N PRO A 79 3.25 9.20 10.80
CA PRO A 79 3.00 7.90 11.45
C PRO A 79 2.37 6.86 10.51
N VAL A 80 1.90 7.28 9.33
CA VAL A 80 1.28 6.44 8.31
C VAL A 80 2.10 6.63 7.05
N GLY A 81 2.43 5.56 6.33
CA GLY A 81 3.19 5.73 5.11
C GLY A 81 2.33 6.07 3.88
N CYS A 82 3.01 6.39 2.79
CA CYS A 82 2.40 6.98 1.61
C CYS A 82 1.93 5.88 0.66
N ASN A 83 0.61 5.76 0.52
CA ASN A 83 -0.05 4.77 -0.31
C ASN A 83 -0.70 5.43 -1.53
N TYR A 84 -0.31 4.96 -2.71
CA TYR A 84 -0.74 5.51 -3.99
C TYR A 84 -1.50 4.48 -4.81
N ALA A 85 -2.56 4.92 -5.48
CA ALA A 85 -3.23 4.17 -6.53
C ALA A 85 -3.06 4.88 -7.86
N LEU A 86 -2.54 4.19 -8.85
CA LEU A 86 -2.35 4.63 -10.23
C LEU A 86 -3.31 3.83 -11.11
N THR A 87 -4.05 4.51 -11.95
CA THR A 87 -4.89 3.87 -12.97
C THR A 87 -4.45 4.31 -14.35
N VAL A 88 -4.17 3.35 -15.21
CA VAL A 88 -3.74 3.57 -16.59
C VAL A 88 -4.90 3.21 -17.50
N GLY A 89 -5.39 4.21 -18.22
CA GLY A 89 -6.40 4.05 -19.25
C GLY A 89 -5.85 3.33 -20.50
N PRO A 90 -6.75 2.84 -21.36
CA PRO A 90 -6.40 2.17 -22.62
C PRO A 90 -5.67 3.09 -23.62
N ASP A 91 -5.74 4.40 -23.41
CA ASP A 91 -5.09 5.48 -24.16
C ASP A 91 -3.76 5.93 -23.52
N ALA A 92 -3.23 5.17 -22.56
CA ALA A 92 -2.07 5.53 -21.73
C ALA A 92 -2.27 6.80 -20.89
N THR A 93 -3.52 7.23 -20.67
CA THR A 93 -3.83 8.27 -19.70
C THR A 93 -3.62 7.72 -18.29
N ILE A 94 -2.77 8.39 -17.51
CA ILE A 94 -2.53 8.03 -16.12
C ILE A 94 -3.36 8.94 -15.24
N THR A 95 -4.17 8.34 -14.39
CA THR A 95 -4.78 9.00 -13.23
C THR A 95 -4.16 8.42 -11.97
N GLY A 96 -4.22 9.15 -10.87
CA GLY A 96 -3.69 8.65 -9.62
C GLY A 96 -4.26 9.36 -8.40
N ALA A 97 -4.20 8.66 -7.26
CA ALA A 97 -4.68 9.16 -5.98
C ALA A 97 -3.79 8.69 -4.83
N LEU A 98 -3.70 9.52 -3.80
CA LEU A 98 -3.20 9.14 -2.48
C LEU A 98 -4.36 8.45 -1.74
N THR A 99 -4.22 7.15 -1.48
CA THR A 99 -5.26 6.33 -0.82
C THR A 99 -5.10 6.32 0.69
N ALA A 100 -3.87 6.46 1.19
CA ALA A 100 -3.56 6.71 2.58
C ALA A 100 -2.21 7.43 2.68
N GLY A 101 -2.02 8.25 3.70
CA GLY A 101 -0.77 8.96 3.92
C GLY A 101 -0.97 10.18 4.79
N ASN A 102 0.09 11.00 4.86
CA ASN A 102 0.11 12.24 5.63
C ASN A 102 0.35 13.45 4.72
N GLN A 103 0.33 14.66 5.29
CA GLN A 103 0.44 15.93 4.56
C GLN A 103 1.74 16.11 3.74
N GLY A 104 2.77 15.30 4.02
CA GLY A 104 4.01 15.31 3.26
C GLY A 104 4.03 14.39 2.04
N CYS A 105 3.05 13.49 1.90
CA CYS A 105 2.93 12.63 0.71
C CYS A 105 2.47 13.45 -0.50
N THR A 106 2.70 12.94 -1.71
CA THR A 106 2.19 13.57 -2.93
C THR A 106 0.65 13.57 -2.89
N PRO A 107 -0.02 14.73 -2.87
CA PRO A 107 -1.47 14.78 -2.80
C PRO A 107 -2.08 14.30 -4.11
N THR A 108 -3.28 13.71 -4.04
CA THR A 108 -4.03 13.15 -5.18
C THR A 108 -3.99 13.98 -6.47
N PRO A 109 -4.23 15.32 -6.45
CA PRO A 109 -4.20 16.12 -7.67
C PRO A 109 -2.84 16.14 -8.38
N GLN A 110 -1.76 15.88 -7.64
CA GLN A 110 -0.39 15.95 -8.14
C GLN A 110 0.16 14.58 -8.55
N VAL A 111 -0.44 13.47 -8.11
CA VAL A 111 0.02 12.10 -8.42
C VAL A 111 0.10 11.88 -9.93
N ALA A 112 -0.98 12.15 -10.67
CA ALA A 112 -0.98 12.00 -12.13
C ALA A 112 0.01 12.95 -12.82
N SER A 113 0.12 14.19 -12.33
CA SER A 113 1.03 15.20 -12.92
C SER A 113 2.51 14.91 -12.67
N SER A 114 2.82 14.07 -11.67
CA SER A 114 4.18 13.61 -11.38
C SER A 114 4.69 12.59 -12.38
N CYS A 115 3.80 12.00 -13.18
CA CYS A 115 4.13 11.04 -14.23
C CYS A 115 4.51 11.78 -15.52
N LYS A 116 5.80 11.77 -15.87
CA LYS A 116 6.36 12.43 -17.05
C LYS A 116 6.81 11.43 -18.09
#